data_AF-A0A1G9QYD1-F1
#
_entry.id   AF-A0A1G9QYD1-F1
#
_cell.length_a   1.000
_cell.length_b   1.000
_cell.length_c   1.000
_cell.angle_alpha   90.00
_cell.angle_beta   90.00
_cell.angle_gamma   90.00
#
_symmetry.space_group_name_H-M   'P 1'
#
loop_
_entity.id
_entity.type
_entity.pdbx_description
1 polymer ?
#
loop_
_entity_poly.entity_id
_entity_poly.type
_entity_poly.pdbx_seq_one_letter_code
_entity_poly.pdbx_strand_id
1 'polypeptide(L)'
;MSGNRRGCAFAFLALFLGMPLAIVLVSPAVAARIVVDGLPEHAVHLQEWLWGSAVSVPLAALVVRFALNRHGRLRRSPLVRRWPGFLLRGLVLLAAVNAFVFLRKKPSLPGDHVIDAGTPLFAAALTGVAVLVAMRLWDRRARRVTVEEVRAAAAEADQALRRVRTQNDRVRRQAQQVRARVEKLQRSERPEVEFHSLRVFHRESYQCADTAHLAYHSAQTSLRTMASLVRHARRAPYQLTVSRRARAEMRAAAAHLDRSQGELRTHVDEGLGMVRTLNANTADLKHEIRDHCGTQGREWFAALEERVEQAREERRVANRFGGGQ
;
A
#
# COMPACT_ATOMS: atom_id res chain seq x y z
N MET A 1 -6.46 14.54 19.85
CA MET A 1 -7.72 13.78 19.67
C MET A 1 -8.65 14.44 18.63
N SER A 2 -8.20 14.60 17.38
CA SER A 2 -8.93 15.32 16.30
C SER A 2 -9.32 14.44 15.11
N GLY A 3 -9.36 13.11 15.28
CA GLY A 3 -9.60 12.15 14.20
C GLY A 3 -11.07 11.83 13.87
N ASN A 4 -12.02 12.06 14.77
CA ASN A 4 -13.38 11.51 14.63
C ASN A 4 -14.43 12.42 13.96
N ARG A 5 -14.16 13.71 13.74
CA ARG A 5 -15.16 14.64 13.17
C ARG A 5 -15.41 14.44 11.67
N ARG A 6 -14.45 13.88 10.92
CA ARG A 6 -14.63 13.59 9.49
C ARG A 6 -15.55 12.39 9.24
N GLY A 7 -15.60 11.41 10.13
CA GLY A 7 -16.43 10.20 9.95
C GLY A 7 -17.93 10.47 9.97
N CYS A 8 -18.41 11.30 10.91
CA CYS A 8 -19.84 11.59 11.05
C CYS A 8 -20.40 12.38 9.87
N ALA A 9 -19.67 13.38 9.36
CA ALA A 9 -20.13 14.18 8.21
C ALA A 9 -20.30 13.33 6.94
N PHE A 10 -19.40 12.36 6.69
CA PHE A 10 -19.54 11.44 5.56
C PHE A 10 -20.71 10.47 5.72
N ALA A 11 -20.98 10.01 6.95
CA ALA A 11 -22.13 9.14 7.22
C ALA A 11 -23.47 9.86 6.98
N PHE A 12 -23.60 11.10 7.46
CA PHE A 12 -24.79 11.93 7.18
C PHE A 12 -24.97 12.21 5.68
N LEU A 13 -23.91 12.54 4.98
CA LEU A 13 -23.95 12.80 3.54
C LEU A 13 -24.30 11.53 2.75
N ALA A 14 -23.80 10.37 3.19
CA ALA A 14 -24.17 9.08 2.61
C ALA A 14 -25.64 8.70 2.86
N LEU A 15 -26.21 9.05 4.01
CA LEU A 15 -27.60 8.73 4.33
C LEU A 15 -28.58 9.63 3.56
N PHE A 16 -28.35 10.95 3.57
CA PHE A 16 -29.26 11.93 2.95
C PHE A 16 -29.20 11.97 1.42
N LEU A 17 -28.02 11.76 0.81
CA LEU A 17 -27.90 11.69 -0.64
C LEU A 17 -27.98 10.26 -1.18
N GLY A 18 -27.55 9.25 -0.40
CA GLY A 18 -27.49 7.87 -0.86
C GLY A 18 -28.86 7.19 -0.92
N MET A 19 -29.76 7.48 0.03
CA MET A 19 -31.09 6.84 0.07
C MET A 19 -31.99 7.27 -1.11
N PRO A 20 -32.18 8.58 -1.40
CA PRO A 20 -32.94 9.01 -2.57
C PRO A 20 -32.34 8.49 -3.88
N LEU A 21 -31.00 8.45 -3.97
CA LEU A 21 -30.30 7.91 -5.12
C LEU A 21 -30.62 6.42 -5.32
N ALA A 22 -30.58 5.62 -4.24
CA ALA A 22 -30.89 4.21 -4.30
C ALA A 22 -32.33 3.96 -4.77
N ILE A 23 -33.31 4.74 -4.27
CA ILE A 23 -34.73 4.64 -4.67
C ILE A 23 -34.88 4.85 -6.18
N VAL A 24 -34.24 5.88 -6.75
CA VAL A 24 -34.30 6.14 -8.19
C VAL A 24 -33.62 5.02 -8.98
N LEU A 25 -32.49 4.50 -8.51
CA LEU A 25 -31.77 3.42 -9.21
C LEU A 25 -32.51 2.07 -9.22
N VAL A 26 -33.34 1.78 -8.22
CA VAL A 26 -34.16 0.55 -8.16
C VAL A 26 -35.54 0.71 -8.80
N SER A 27 -35.90 1.92 -9.23
CA SER A 27 -37.23 2.22 -9.78
C SER A 27 -37.66 1.30 -10.94
N PRO A 28 -36.78 0.92 -11.89
CA PRO A 28 -37.14 -0.02 -12.95
C PRO A 28 -37.62 -1.39 -12.44
N ALA A 29 -36.95 -1.97 -11.44
CA ALA A 29 -37.34 -3.25 -10.87
C ALA A 29 -38.67 -3.16 -10.13
N VAL A 30 -38.92 -2.05 -9.42
CA VAL A 30 -40.19 -1.83 -8.71
C VAL A 30 -41.34 -1.65 -9.69
N ALA A 31 -41.18 -0.83 -10.74
CA ALA A 31 -42.18 -0.64 -11.78
C ALA A 31 -42.52 -1.97 -12.48
N ALA A 32 -41.49 -2.74 -12.87
CA ALA A 32 -41.68 -4.05 -13.48
C ALA A 32 -42.44 -5.01 -12.55
N ARG A 33 -42.16 -4.95 -11.24
CA ARG A 33 -42.83 -5.81 -10.27
C ARG A 33 -44.31 -5.44 -10.07
N ILE A 34 -44.65 -4.15 -10.05
CA ILE A 34 -46.06 -3.70 -9.99
C ILE A 34 -46.86 -4.27 -11.17
N VAL A 35 -46.28 -4.23 -12.37
CA VAL A 35 -46.92 -4.78 -13.58
C VAL A 35 -47.08 -6.31 -13.50
N VAL A 36 -46.08 -7.01 -12.98
CA VAL A 36 -46.10 -8.49 -12.85
C VAL A 36 -47.06 -8.95 -11.75
N ASP A 37 -47.10 -8.26 -10.62
CA ASP A 37 -47.94 -8.63 -9.48
C ASP A 37 -49.42 -8.30 -9.73
N GLY A 38 -49.72 -7.30 -10.58
CA GLY A 38 -51.09 -7.02 -11.05
C GLY A 38 -52.06 -6.49 -9.98
N LEU A 39 -51.55 -6.03 -8.84
CA LEU A 39 -52.37 -5.56 -7.71
C LEU A 39 -52.91 -4.14 -7.99
N PRO A 40 -54.24 -3.91 -7.88
CA PRO A 40 -54.84 -2.60 -8.17
C PRO A 40 -54.38 -1.50 -7.21
N GLU A 41 -54.09 -1.86 -5.96
CA GLU A 41 -53.58 -0.93 -4.93
C GLU A 41 -52.22 -0.33 -5.33
N HIS A 42 -51.38 -1.09 -6.05
CA HIS A 42 -50.04 -0.66 -6.46
C HIS A 42 -50.05 0.10 -7.79
N ALA A 43 -51.11 -0.05 -8.59
CA ALA A 43 -51.24 0.58 -9.91
C ALA A 43 -51.23 2.13 -9.83
N VAL A 44 -51.74 2.69 -8.73
CA VAL A 44 -51.75 4.14 -8.48
C VAL A 44 -50.34 4.73 -8.47
N HIS A 45 -49.34 3.96 -8.02
CA HIS A 45 -47.94 4.39 -7.94
C HIS A 45 -47.13 4.10 -9.19
N LEU A 46 -47.66 3.36 -10.17
CA LEU A 46 -46.89 2.92 -11.34
C LEU A 46 -46.29 4.09 -12.11
N GLN A 47 -47.04 5.19 -12.27
CA GLN A 47 -46.58 6.37 -12.99
C GLN A 47 -45.36 7.02 -12.31
N GLU A 48 -45.33 7.07 -10.98
CA GLU A 48 -44.21 7.62 -10.19
C GLU A 48 -42.93 6.80 -10.41
N TRP A 49 -43.05 5.47 -10.41
CA TRP A 49 -41.94 4.55 -10.64
C TRP A 49 -41.45 4.54 -12.09
N LEU A 50 -42.34 4.78 -13.07
CA LEU A 50 -41.95 4.96 -14.47
C LEU A 50 -41.12 6.23 -14.67
N TRP A 51 -41.50 7.33 -14.00
CA TRP A 51 -40.67 8.55 -13.97
C TRP A 51 -39.31 8.30 -13.32
N GLY A 52 -39.29 7.61 -12.17
CA GLY A 52 -38.04 7.17 -11.53
C GLY A 52 -37.16 6.34 -12.47
N SER A 53 -37.78 5.44 -13.26
CA SER A 53 -37.08 4.62 -14.24
C SER A 53 -36.45 5.45 -15.35
N ALA A 54 -37.16 6.44 -15.89
CA ALA A 54 -36.62 7.36 -16.89
C ALA A 54 -35.42 8.17 -16.35
N VAL A 55 -35.50 8.64 -15.10
CA VAL A 55 -34.42 9.40 -14.44
C VAL A 55 -33.24 8.50 -14.05
N SER A 56 -33.47 7.21 -13.79
CA SER A 56 -32.44 6.27 -13.36
C SER A 56 -31.27 6.14 -14.35
N VAL A 57 -31.54 6.23 -15.66
CA VAL A 57 -30.54 6.10 -16.73
C VAL A 57 -29.49 7.21 -16.71
N PRO A 58 -29.85 8.50 -16.83
CA PRO A 58 -28.86 9.59 -16.74
C PRO A 58 -28.20 9.63 -15.36
N LEU A 59 -28.94 9.32 -14.29
CA LEU A 59 -28.40 9.30 -12.93
C LEU A 59 -27.33 8.22 -12.75
N ALA A 60 -27.56 6.99 -13.23
CA ALA A 60 -26.57 5.92 -13.18
C ALA A 60 -25.29 6.29 -13.95
N ALA A 61 -25.43 6.93 -15.12
CA ALA A 61 -24.29 7.41 -15.89
C ALA A 61 -23.49 8.49 -15.11
N LEU A 62 -24.17 9.39 -14.40
CA LEU A 62 -23.52 10.40 -13.55
C LEU A 62 -22.82 9.78 -12.33
N VAL A 63 -23.44 8.80 -11.68
CA VAL A 63 -22.85 8.06 -10.55
C VAL A 63 -21.58 7.34 -10.99
N VAL A 64 -21.64 6.61 -12.11
CA VAL A 64 -20.48 5.95 -12.70
C VAL A 64 -19.41 6.97 -13.08
N ARG A 65 -19.80 8.10 -13.71
CA ARG A 65 -18.87 9.18 -14.02
C ARG A 65 -18.17 9.68 -12.77
N PHE A 66 -18.89 10.00 -11.70
CA PHE A 66 -18.31 10.50 -10.44
C PHE A 66 -17.37 9.47 -9.80
N ALA A 67 -17.80 8.21 -9.72
CA ALA A 67 -17.02 7.12 -9.15
C ALA A 67 -15.72 6.84 -9.92
N LEU A 68 -15.74 6.98 -11.25
CA LEU A 68 -14.60 6.71 -12.12
C LEU A 68 -13.75 7.94 -12.45
N ASN A 69 -14.23 9.17 -12.22
CA ASN A 69 -13.58 10.40 -12.69
C ASN A 69 -12.15 10.58 -12.18
N ARG A 70 -11.85 10.09 -10.96
CA ARG A 70 -10.51 10.29 -10.36
C ARG A 70 -9.41 9.49 -11.08
N HIS A 71 -9.70 8.32 -11.66
CA HIS A 71 -8.64 7.42 -12.18
C HIS A 71 -9.02 6.54 -13.40
N GLY A 72 -10.15 6.78 -14.06
CA GLY A 72 -10.69 5.90 -15.10
C GLY A 72 -10.09 6.05 -16.51
N ARG A 73 -10.17 4.98 -17.32
CA ARG A 73 -9.77 4.91 -18.74
C ARG A 73 -10.47 5.96 -19.61
N LEU A 74 -11.70 6.31 -19.26
CA LEU A 74 -12.58 7.20 -20.03
C LEU A 74 -12.17 8.68 -19.95
N ARG A 75 -11.24 9.09 -19.06
CA ARG A 75 -10.82 10.50 -18.99
C ARG A 75 -10.05 10.97 -20.22
N ARG A 76 -9.31 10.08 -20.88
CA ARG A 76 -8.43 10.43 -22.03
C ARG A 76 -9.10 10.26 -23.39
N SER A 77 -10.28 9.64 -23.50
CA SER A 77 -10.99 9.59 -24.79
C SER A 77 -11.55 10.97 -25.15
N PRO A 78 -11.79 11.28 -26.43
CA PRO A 78 -12.50 12.51 -26.81
C PRO A 78 -13.90 12.52 -26.20
N LEU A 79 -14.42 13.70 -25.85
CA LEU A 79 -15.71 13.88 -25.14
C LEU A 79 -16.85 13.07 -25.78
N VAL A 80 -16.92 13.05 -27.11
CA VAL A 80 -17.93 12.32 -27.91
C VAL A 80 -17.88 10.81 -27.65
N ARG A 81 -16.70 10.23 -27.38
CA ARG A 81 -16.54 8.80 -27.03
C ARG A 81 -16.61 8.52 -25.53
N ARG A 82 -16.62 9.55 -24.67
CA ARG A 82 -16.71 9.38 -23.20
C ARG A 82 -18.11 9.01 -22.75
N TRP A 83 -19.10 9.76 -23.21
CA TRP A 83 -20.48 9.63 -22.80
C TRP A 83 -21.08 8.25 -23.11
N PRO A 84 -20.91 7.67 -24.31
CA PRO A 84 -21.36 6.30 -24.58
C PRO A 84 -20.73 5.28 -23.63
N GLY A 85 -19.45 5.46 -23.27
CA GLY A 85 -18.76 4.57 -22.33
C GLY A 85 -19.27 4.68 -20.90
N PHE A 86 -19.71 5.86 -20.46
CA PHE A 86 -20.37 6.06 -19.16
C PHE A 86 -21.80 5.53 -19.17
N LEU A 87 -22.55 5.75 -20.26
CA LEU A 87 -23.91 5.23 -20.44
C LEU A 87 -23.92 3.69 -20.39
N LEU A 88 -23.06 3.02 -21.17
CA LEU A 88 -22.98 1.56 -21.17
C LEU A 88 -22.69 1.00 -19.77
N ARG A 89 -21.75 1.61 -19.04
CA ARG A 89 -21.43 1.21 -17.65
C ARG A 89 -22.58 1.55 -16.69
N GLY A 90 -23.28 2.67 -16.89
CA GLY A 90 -24.48 3.04 -16.17
C GLY A 90 -25.59 2.00 -16.36
N LEU A 91 -25.79 1.51 -17.59
CA LEU A 91 -26.73 0.43 -17.88
C LEU A 91 -26.33 -0.88 -17.20
N VAL A 92 -25.04 -1.24 -17.17
CA VAL A 92 -24.57 -2.43 -16.43
C VAL A 92 -24.84 -2.29 -14.93
N LEU A 93 -24.61 -1.09 -14.36
CA LEU A 93 -24.93 -0.80 -12.96
C LEU A 93 -26.43 -0.97 -12.68
N LEU A 94 -27.28 -0.37 -13.51
CA LEU A 94 -28.73 -0.48 -13.39
C LEU A 94 -29.20 -1.93 -13.54
N ALA A 95 -28.72 -2.65 -14.54
CA ALA A 95 -29.08 -4.05 -14.76
C ALA A 95 -28.75 -4.91 -13.54
N ALA A 96 -27.54 -4.76 -12.97
CA ALA A 96 -27.13 -5.53 -11.79
C ALA A 96 -27.97 -5.20 -10.54
N VAL A 97 -28.20 -3.91 -10.27
CA VAL A 97 -29.00 -3.47 -9.12
C VAL A 97 -30.46 -3.92 -9.25
N ASN A 98 -31.06 -3.74 -10.43
CA ASN A 98 -32.46 -4.07 -10.67
C ASN A 98 -32.69 -5.58 -10.74
N ALA A 99 -31.78 -6.36 -11.33
CA ALA A 99 -31.84 -7.83 -11.29
C ALA A 99 -31.77 -8.34 -9.86
N PHE A 100 -30.88 -7.78 -9.03
CA PHE A 100 -30.78 -8.14 -7.62
C PHE A 100 -32.09 -7.86 -6.86
N VAL A 101 -32.67 -6.67 -7.02
CA VAL A 101 -33.94 -6.29 -6.36
C VAL A 101 -35.08 -7.18 -6.83
N PHE A 102 -35.20 -7.40 -8.14
CA PHE A 102 -36.27 -8.22 -8.73
C PHE A 102 -36.21 -9.68 -8.24
N LEU A 103 -35.02 -10.27 -8.15
CA LEU A 103 -34.83 -11.64 -7.68
C LEU A 103 -35.03 -11.80 -6.16
N ARG A 104 -34.80 -10.74 -5.38
CA ARG A 104 -34.92 -10.77 -3.92
C ARG A 104 -36.30 -10.40 -3.41
N LYS A 105 -37.08 -9.64 -4.17
CA LYS A 105 -38.44 -9.24 -3.78
C LYS A 105 -39.39 -10.44 -3.93
N LYS A 106 -40.07 -10.81 -2.83
CA LYS A 106 -41.11 -11.84 -2.85
C LYS A 106 -42.36 -11.32 -3.58
N PRO A 107 -43.27 -12.19 -4.06
CA PRO A 107 -44.56 -11.76 -4.59
C PRO A 107 -45.29 -10.95 -3.53
N SER A 108 -45.82 -9.78 -3.91
CA SER A 108 -46.55 -8.93 -2.97
C SER A 108 -47.91 -9.57 -2.65
N LEU A 109 -48.34 -9.53 -1.39
CA LEU A 109 -49.69 -9.94 -1.00
C LEU A 109 -50.60 -8.70 -0.89
N PRO A 110 -51.94 -8.85 -0.98
CA PRO A 110 -52.88 -7.75 -0.73
C PRO A 110 -52.63 -7.13 0.66
N GLY A 111 -52.53 -5.80 0.73
CA GLY A 111 -52.21 -5.07 1.97
C GLY A 111 -50.71 -4.85 2.22
N ASP A 112 -49.80 -5.42 1.43
CA ASP A 112 -48.36 -5.14 1.54
C ASP A 112 -48.00 -3.78 0.93
N HIS A 113 -47.08 -3.07 1.57
CA HIS A 113 -46.50 -1.87 1.01
C HIS A 113 -45.60 -2.18 -0.19
N VAL A 114 -45.62 -1.32 -1.21
CA VAL A 114 -44.80 -1.46 -2.44
C VAL A 114 -43.30 -1.61 -2.11
N ILE A 115 -42.85 -1.05 -0.99
CA ILE A 115 -41.50 -1.21 -0.45
C ILE A 115 -41.60 -1.72 1.00
N ASP A 116 -41.30 -3.00 1.22
CA ASP A 116 -41.10 -3.52 2.56
C ASP A 116 -39.93 -2.80 3.25
N ALA A 117 -40.13 -2.44 4.52
CA ALA A 117 -39.25 -1.54 5.26
C ALA A 117 -37.78 -1.99 5.23
N GLY A 118 -36.95 -1.22 4.52
CA GLY A 118 -35.50 -1.09 4.70
C GLY A 118 -34.61 -2.11 3.99
N THR A 119 -34.81 -3.41 4.20
CA THR A 119 -33.83 -4.45 3.80
C THR A 119 -33.50 -4.53 2.29
N PRO A 120 -34.45 -4.42 1.34
CA PRO A 120 -34.11 -4.53 -0.08
C PRO A 120 -33.33 -3.31 -0.60
N LEU A 121 -33.58 -2.11 -0.06
CA LEU A 121 -32.91 -0.87 -0.49
C LEU A 121 -31.45 -0.83 -0.06
N PHE A 122 -31.15 -1.21 1.19
CA PHE A 122 -29.77 -1.29 1.67
C PHE A 122 -28.96 -2.33 0.89
N ALA A 123 -29.53 -3.50 0.63
CA ALA A 123 -28.87 -4.56 -0.13
C ALA A 123 -28.65 -4.16 -1.61
N ALA A 124 -29.59 -3.43 -2.21
CA ALA A 124 -29.44 -2.86 -3.55
C ALA A 124 -28.33 -1.80 -3.61
N ALA A 125 -28.25 -0.93 -2.61
CA ALA A 125 -27.18 0.06 -2.50
C ALA A 125 -25.80 -0.60 -2.35
N LEU A 126 -25.68 -1.65 -1.52
CA LEU A 126 -24.44 -2.42 -1.38
C LEU A 126 -24.04 -3.10 -2.69
N THR A 127 -25.00 -3.68 -3.42
CA THR A 127 -24.78 -4.23 -4.77
C THR A 127 -24.26 -3.15 -5.71
N GLY A 128 -24.87 -1.96 -5.71
CA GLY A 128 -24.42 -0.82 -6.50
C GLY A 128 -22.98 -0.41 -6.18
N VAL A 129 -22.63 -0.31 -4.89
CA VAL A 129 -21.26 -0.02 -4.44
C VAL A 129 -20.28 -1.11 -4.90
N ALA A 130 -20.63 -2.39 -4.76
CA ALA A 130 -19.79 -3.51 -5.19
C ALA A 130 -19.52 -3.46 -6.70
N VAL A 131 -20.55 -3.20 -7.52
CA VAL A 131 -20.42 -3.04 -8.97
C VAL A 131 -19.53 -1.84 -9.32
N LEU A 132 -19.70 -0.70 -8.64
CA LEU A 132 -18.84 0.48 -8.85
C LEU A 132 -17.39 0.21 -8.46
N VAL A 133 -17.14 -0.54 -7.38
CA VAL A 133 -15.78 -0.95 -6.99
C VAL A 133 -15.19 -1.89 -8.05
N ALA A 134 -15.94 -2.87 -8.53
CA ALA A 134 -15.51 -3.78 -9.60
C ALA A 134 -15.20 -3.00 -10.89
N MET A 135 -16.09 -2.09 -11.31
CA MET A 135 -15.85 -1.18 -12.44
C MET A 135 -14.62 -0.33 -12.24
N ARG A 136 -14.39 0.22 -11.04
CA ARG A 136 -13.21 1.03 -10.73
C ARG A 136 -11.92 0.21 -10.77
N LEU A 137 -11.94 -1.03 -10.28
CA LEU A 137 -10.80 -1.94 -10.34
C LEU A 137 -10.49 -2.33 -11.79
N TRP A 138 -11.52 -2.55 -12.60
CA TRP A 138 -11.41 -2.82 -14.03
C TRP A 138 -10.88 -1.61 -14.82
N ASP A 139 -11.40 -0.42 -14.50
CA ASP A 139 -11.12 0.83 -15.23
C ASP A 139 -9.83 1.52 -14.77
N ARG A 140 -9.27 1.15 -13.61
CA ARG A 140 -7.88 1.47 -13.26
C ARG A 140 -6.98 0.85 -14.32
N ARG A 141 -6.50 1.65 -15.28
CA ARG A 141 -5.38 1.22 -16.15
C ARG A 141 -4.25 0.86 -15.21
N ALA A 142 -3.75 -0.38 -15.28
CA ALA A 142 -2.41 -0.60 -14.77
C ALA A 142 -1.52 0.41 -15.52
N ARG A 143 -0.68 1.13 -14.77
CA ARG A 143 0.37 1.95 -15.38
C ARG A 143 1.00 1.09 -16.48
N ARG A 144 1.02 1.59 -17.71
CA ARG A 144 1.59 0.86 -18.84
C ARG A 144 3.08 0.78 -18.55
N VAL A 145 3.52 -0.36 -18.03
CA VAL A 145 4.93 -0.64 -17.82
C VAL A 145 5.47 -1.14 -19.14
N THR A 146 6.50 -0.46 -19.66
CA THR A 146 7.18 -0.87 -20.89
C THR A 146 8.24 -1.93 -20.59
N VAL A 147 8.63 -2.71 -21.60
CA VAL A 147 9.72 -3.69 -21.42
C VAL A 147 11.02 -2.98 -21.01
N GLU A 148 11.26 -1.79 -21.56
CA GLU A 148 12.39 -0.94 -21.22
C GLU A 148 12.38 -0.49 -19.76
N GLU A 149 11.23 -0.06 -19.23
CA GLU A 149 11.10 0.28 -17.80
C GLU A 149 11.42 -0.93 -16.90
N VAL A 150 10.96 -2.14 -17.25
CA VAL A 150 11.28 -3.35 -16.48
C VAL A 150 12.76 -3.70 -16.58
N ARG A 151 13.36 -3.58 -17.76
CA ARG A 151 14.80 -3.83 -17.97
C ARG A 151 15.67 -2.82 -17.23
N ALA A 152 15.29 -1.54 -17.24
CA ALA A 152 15.98 -0.50 -16.49
C ALA A 152 15.89 -0.76 -14.98
N ALA A 153 14.71 -1.11 -14.47
CA ALA A 153 14.53 -1.48 -13.07
C ALA A 153 15.31 -2.75 -12.69
N ALA A 154 15.41 -3.72 -13.59
CA ALA A 154 16.25 -4.91 -13.41
C ALA A 154 17.74 -4.55 -13.32
N ALA A 155 18.24 -3.70 -14.21
CA ALA A 155 19.61 -3.23 -14.16
C ALA A 155 19.91 -2.43 -12.86
N GLU A 156 18.96 -1.61 -12.41
CA GLU A 156 19.04 -0.92 -11.13
C GLU A 156 19.07 -1.91 -9.95
N ALA A 157 18.25 -2.97 -9.99
CA ALA A 157 18.25 -4.02 -8.98
C ALA A 157 19.60 -4.74 -8.92
N ASP A 158 20.19 -5.07 -10.07
CA ASP A 158 21.50 -5.73 -10.14
C ASP A 158 22.63 -4.82 -9.64
N GLN A 159 22.54 -3.50 -9.89
CA GLN A 159 23.47 -2.52 -9.31
C GLN A 159 23.32 -2.40 -7.79
N ALA A 160 22.08 -2.32 -7.29
CA ALA A 160 21.80 -2.28 -5.86
C ALA A 160 22.29 -3.56 -5.16
N LEU A 161 22.09 -4.72 -5.79
CA LEU A 161 22.57 -6.01 -5.32
C LEU A 161 24.10 -6.03 -5.18
N ARG A 162 24.84 -5.54 -6.19
CA ARG A 162 26.31 -5.43 -6.11
C ARG A 162 26.75 -4.54 -4.94
N ARG A 163 26.12 -3.38 -4.77
CA ARG A 163 26.41 -2.46 -3.65
C ARG A 163 26.14 -3.11 -2.30
N VAL A 164 25.01 -3.79 -2.15
CA VAL A 164 24.64 -4.51 -0.91
C VAL A 164 25.63 -5.64 -0.63
N ARG A 165 26.07 -6.40 -1.63
CA ARG A 165 27.10 -7.45 -1.46
C ARG A 165 28.42 -6.87 -0.96
N THR A 166 28.93 -5.80 -1.59
CA THR A 166 30.15 -5.13 -1.13
C THR A 166 30.00 -4.58 0.30
N GLN A 167 28.82 -4.04 0.64
CA GLN A 167 28.55 -3.56 1.99
C GLN A 167 28.49 -4.71 3.00
N ASN A 168 27.86 -5.83 2.65
CA ASN A 168 27.81 -7.05 3.44
C ASN A 168 29.22 -7.56 3.76
N ASP A 169 30.11 -7.61 2.77
CA ASP A 169 31.50 -8.03 2.98
C ASP A 169 32.29 -7.06 3.87
N ARG A 170 32.01 -5.76 3.80
CA ARG A 170 32.61 -4.77 4.69
C ARG A 170 32.13 -4.95 6.14
N VAL A 171 30.82 -5.08 6.35
CA VAL A 171 30.23 -5.28 7.69
C VAL A 171 30.72 -6.60 8.30
N ARG A 172 30.79 -7.67 7.50
CA ARG A 172 31.30 -8.97 7.95
C ARG A 172 32.75 -8.89 8.44
N ARG A 173 33.62 -8.26 7.66
CA ARG A 173 35.04 -8.05 8.05
C ARG A 173 35.15 -7.20 9.31
N GLN A 174 34.37 -6.13 9.42
CA GLN A 174 34.36 -5.29 10.62
C GLN A 174 33.91 -6.09 11.86
N ALA A 175 32.83 -6.87 11.75
CA ALA A 175 32.31 -7.67 12.85
C ALA A 175 33.33 -8.72 13.35
N GLN A 176 34.06 -9.35 12.41
CA GLN A 176 35.15 -10.28 12.74
C GLN A 176 36.31 -9.58 13.44
N GLN A 177 36.73 -8.40 12.96
CA GLN A 177 37.79 -7.61 13.60
C GLN A 177 37.39 -7.18 15.01
N VAL A 178 36.14 -6.75 15.22
CA VAL A 178 35.67 -6.34 16.55
C VAL A 178 35.67 -7.51 17.52
N ARG A 179 35.16 -8.66 17.09
CA ARG A 179 35.18 -9.87 17.89
C ARG A 179 36.60 -10.29 18.26
N ALA A 180 37.52 -10.32 17.29
CA ALA A 180 38.92 -10.68 17.54
C ALA A 180 39.60 -9.72 18.54
N ARG A 181 39.26 -8.43 18.50
CA ARG A 181 39.79 -7.44 19.45
C ARG A 181 39.22 -7.63 20.85
N VAL A 182 37.91 -7.85 20.98
CA VAL A 182 37.27 -8.18 22.26
C VAL A 182 37.91 -9.42 22.88
N GLU A 183 38.06 -10.50 22.12
CA GLU A 183 38.69 -11.72 22.60
C GLU A 183 40.17 -11.54 22.96
N LYS A 184 40.90 -10.64 22.28
CA LYS A 184 42.28 -10.29 22.65
C LYS A 184 42.32 -9.58 24.00
N LEU A 185 41.41 -8.62 24.24
CA LEU A 185 41.33 -7.88 25.50
C LEU A 185 41.03 -8.79 26.69
N GLN A 186 40.04 -9.67 26.54
CA GLN A 186 39.66 -10.63 27.57
C GLN A 186 40.80 -11.57 28.00
N ARG A 187 41.77 -11.82 27.11
CA ARG A 187 42.94 -12.67 27.38
C ARG A 187 44.19 -11.88 27.80
N SER A 188 44.17 -10.55 27.73
CA SER A 188 45.37 -9.73 27.94
C SER A 188 45.47 -9.26 29.40
N GLU A 189 46.56 -9.61 30.09
CA GLU A 189 46.83 -9.18 31.47
C GLU A 189 47.36 -7.74 31.59
N ARG A 190 47.67 -7.06 30.47
CA ARG A 190 48.23 -5.70 30.44
C ARG A 190 47.38 -4.72 29.61
N PRO A 191 46.27 -4.23 30.14
CA PRO A 191 45.28 -3.45 29.37
C PRO A 191 45.58 -1.95 29.23
N GLU A 192 46.57 -1.40 29.95
CA GLU A 192 46.83 0.05 29.98
C GLU A 192 47.36 0.63 28.66
N VAL A 193 47.97 -0.16 27.78
CA VAL A 193 48.68 0.35 26.59
C VAL A 193 47.77 0.52 25.35
N GLU A 194 46.50 0.10 25.39
CA GLU A 194 45.61 0.11 24.20
C GLU A 194 44.39 1.04 24.27
N PHE A 195 44.14 1.80 25.34
CA PHE A 195 42.87 2.57 25.50
C PHE A 195 42.52 3.47 24.29
N HIS A 196 43.48 4.26 23.78
CA HIS A 196 43.22 5.17 22.66
C HIS A 196 42.84 4.41 21.38
N SER A 197 43.55 3.31 21.06
CA SER A 197 43.30 2.54 19.85
C SER A 197 41.93 1.85 19.91
N LEU A 198 41.53 1.34 21.09
CA LEU A 198 40.22 0.76 21.31
C LEU A 198 39.08 1.77 21.16
N ARG A 199 39.28 3.00 21.65
CA ARG A 199 38.30 4.08 21.50
C ARG A 199 38.10 4.48 20.04
N VAL A 200 39.20 4.63 19.29
CA VAL A 200 39.15 4.91 17.84
C VAL A 200 38.41 3.77 17.13
N PHE A 201 38.75 2.53 17.45
CA PHE A 201 38.15 1.36 16.85
C PHE A 201 36.65 1.18 17.18
N HIS A 202 36.23 1.49 18.42
CA HIS A 202 34.81 1.56 18.80
C HIS A 202 34.06 2.59 17.93
N ARG A 203 34.63 3.78 17.73
CA ARG A 203 34.03 4.83 16.88
C ARG A 203 33.90 4.37 15.43
N GLU A 204 34.94 3.75 14.88
CA GLU A 204 34.94 3.23 13.50
C GLU A 204 33.89 2.12 13.33
N SER A 205 33.77 1.22 14.31
CA SER A 205 32.75 0.17 14.32
C SER A 205 31.33 0.74 14.32
N TYR A 206 31.07 1.72 15.17
CA TYR A 206 29.79 2.41 15.23
C TYR A 206 29.46 3.13 13.91
N GLN A 207 30.43 3.86 13.33
CA GLN A 207 30.25 4.53 12.03
C GLN A 207 30.01 3.54 10.88
N CYS A 208 30.67 2.37 10.92
CA CYS A 208 30.45 1.30 9.96
C CYS A 208 29.00 0.78 10.03
N ALA A 209 28.49 0.53 11.24
CA ALA A 209 27.13 0.09 11.47
C ALA A 209 26.09 1.12 11.00
N ASP A 210 26.30 2.40 11.30
CA ASP A 210 25.39 3.49 10.89
C ASP A 210 25.34 3.64 9.37
N THR A 211 26.50 3.67 8.71
CA THR A 211 26.60 3.72 7.24
C THR A 211 25.92 2.51 6.59
N ALA A 212 26.11 1.31 7.17
CA ALA A 212 25.46 0.10 6.69
C ALA A 212 23.94 0.17 6.85
N HIS A 213 23.45 0.66 7.99
CA HIS A 213 22.02 0.81 8.26
C HIS A 213 21.34 1.73 7.24
N LEU A 214 21.95 2.88 6.94
CA LEU A 214 21.46 3.80 5.90
C LEU A 214 21.44 3.15 4.50
N ALA A 215 22.48 2.40 4.15
CA ALA A 215 22.55 1.67 2.89
C ALA A 215 21.43 0.62 2.76
N TYR A 216 21.17 -0.15 3.83
CA TYR A 216 20.09 -1.15 3.83
C TYR A 216 18.71 -0.51 3.82
N HIS A 217 18.50 0.61 4.52
CA HIS A 217 17.22 1.34 4.47
C HIS A 217 16.92 1.89 3.07
N SER A 218 17.95 2.42 2.39
CA SER A 218 17.86 2.83 0.99
C SER A 218 17.49 1.64 0.10
N ALA A 219 18.17 0.49 0.25
CA ALA A 219 17.86 -0.73 -0.50
C ALA A 219 16.44 -1.26 -0.24
N GLN A 220 15.93 -1.16 1.00
CA GLN A 220 14.53 -1.50 1.32
C GLN A 220 13.53 -0.61 0.58
N THR A 221 13.84 0.67 0.42
CA THR A 221 13.00 1.60 -0.36
C THR A 221 12.97 1.18 -1.83
N SER A 222 14.14 0.87 -2.42
CA SER A 222 14.23 0.32 -3.78
C SER A 222 13.45 -1.00 -3.93
N LEU A 223 13.53 -1.91 -2.95
CA LEU A 223 12.76 -3.16 -2.95
C LEU A 223 11.25 -2.94 -3.01
N ARG A 224 10.71 -1.94 -2.30
CA ARG A 224 9.27 -1.60 -2.35
C ARG A 224 8.87 -1.13 -3.75
N THR A 225 9.70 -0.29 -4.38
CA THR A 225 9.49 0.20 -5.74
C THR A 225 9.53 -0.95 -6.75
N MET A 226 10.54 -1.81 -6.67
CA MET A 226 10.70 -2.99 -7.53
C MET A 226 9.52 -3.97 -7.36
N ALA A 227 9.09 -4.26 -6.12
CA ALA A 227 7.93 -5.12 -5.86
C ALA A 227 6.63 -4.57 -6.48
N SER A 228 6.48 -3.24 -6.52
CA SER A 228 5.40 -2.60 -7.27
C SER A 228 5.56 -2.88 -8.77
N LEU A 229 6.73 -2.63 -9.35
CA LEU A 229 6.99 -2.84 -10.78
C LEU A 229 6.80 -4.30 -11.20
N VAL A 230 7.27 -5.29 -10.44
CA VAL A 230 7.05 -6.72 -10.69
C VAL A 230 5.56 -7.04 -10.77
N ARG A 231 4.76 -6.55 -9.81
CA ARG A 231 3.30 -6.76 -9.83
C ARG A 231 2.64 -6.17 -11.07
N HIS A 232 3.08 -4.99 -11.50
CA HIS A 232 2.57 -4.36 -12.72
C HIS A 232 3.03 -5.11 -13.98
N ALA A 233 4.29 -5.50 -14.07
CA ALA A 233 4.87 -6.24 -15.18
C ALA A 233 4.22 -7.62 -15.36
N ARG A 234 3.93 -8.34 -14.27
CA ARG A 234 3.20 -9.63 -14.32
C ARG A 234 1.77 -9.49 -14.85
N ARG A 235 1.11 -8.36 -14.60
CA ARG A 235 -0.24 -8.08 -15.09
C ARG A 235 -0.27 -7.54 -16.51
N ALA A 236 0.82 -6.94 -16.98
CA ALA A 236 0.89 -6.29 -18.29
C ALA A 236 0.53 -7.23 -19.47
N PRO A 237 1.03 -8.48 -19.56
CA PRO A 237 0.71 -9.38 -20.68
C PRO A 237 -0.79 -9.65 -20.90
N TYR A 238 -1.60 -9.63 -19.85
CA TYR A 238 -3.05 -9.86 -19.93
C TYR A 238 -3.82 -8.62 -20.40
N GLN A 239 -3.19 -7.45 -20.37
CA GLN A 239 -3.78 -6.16 -20.74
C GLN A 239 -3.28 -5.65 -22.10
N LEU A 240 -2.32 -6.36 -22.65
CA LEU A 240 -1.56 -5.99 -23.82
C LEU A 240 -2.15 -6.68 -25.06
N THR A 241 -2.78 -5.91 -25.95
CA THR A 241 -3.17 -6.34 -27.31
C THR A 241 -1.97 -6.36 -28.27
N VAL A 242 -0.78 -6.74 -27.79
CA VAL A 242 0.46 -6.81 -28.58
C VAL A 242 0.79 -8.24 -28.97
N SER A 243 1.75 -8.37 -29.87
CA SER A 243 2.26 -9.62 -30.42
C SER A 243 2.65 -10.63 -29.33
N ARG A 244 2.60 -11.93 -29.67
CA ARG A 244 3.04 -13.01 -28.78
C ARG A 244 4.49 -12.79 -28.30
N ARG A 245 5.34 -12.25 -29.17
CA ARG A 245 6.74 -11.90 -28.88
C ARG A 245 6.87 -10.85 -27.77
N ALA A 246 6.18 -9.72 -27.87
CA ALA A 246 6.24 -8.67 -26.84
C ALA A 246 5.76 -9.17 -25.47
N ARG A 247 4.76 -10.06 -25.45
CA ARG A 247 4.30 -10.72 -24.22
C ARG A 247 5.36 -11.66 -23.62
N ALA A 248 6.06 -12.42 -24.45
CA ALA A 248 7.16 -13.28 -24.00
C ALA A 248 8.33 -12.44 -23.44
N GLU A 249 8.71 -11.36 -24.13
CA GLU A 249 9.78 -10.46 -23.67
C GLU A 249 9.44 -9.78 -22.34
N MET A 250 8.20 -9.31 -22.16
CA MET A 250 7.73 -8.75 -20.89
C MET A 250 7.76 -9.79 -19.76
N ARG A 251 7.36 -11.05 -20.02
CA ARG A 251 7.42 -12.12 -19.01
C ARG A 251 8.86 -12.43 -18.62
N ALA A 252 9.77 -12.50 -19.58
CA ALA A 252 11.18 -12.74 -19.32
C ALA A 252 11.80 -11.60 -18.48
N ALA A 253 11.52 -10.35 -18.85
CA ALA A 253 11.99 -9.18 -18.09
C ALA A 253 11.40 -9.17 -16.66
N ALA A 254 10.11 -9.47 -16.51
CA ALA A 254 9.47 -9.55 -15.20
C ALA A 254 10.05 -10.67 -14.32
N ALA A 255 10.35 -11.83 -14.90
CA ALA A 255 11.00 -12.94 -14.21
C ALA A 255 12.43 -12.61 -13.78
N HIS A 256 13.19 -11.90 -14.63
CA HIS A 256 14.52 -11.42 -14.25
C HIS A 256 14.46 -10.44 -13.08
N LEU A 257 13.60 -9.41 -13.18
CA LEU A 257 13.42 -8.43 -12.10
C LEU A 257 12.99 -9.09 -10.78
N ASP A 258 12.09 -10.08 -10.84
CA ASP A 258 11.62 -10.82 -9.67
C ASP A 258 12.74 -11.62 -8.99
N ARG A 259 13.62 -12.26 -9.78
CA ARG A 259 14.82 -12.93 -9.24
C ARG A 259 15.78 -11.94 -8.59
N SER A 260 16.15 -10.85 -9.28
CA SER A 260 17.04 -9.82 -8.73
C SER A 260 16.47 -9.19 -7.46
N GLN A 261 15.15 -8.96 -7.41
CA GLN A 261 14.46 -8.47 -6.22
C GLN A 261 14.53 -9.49 -5.07
N GLY A 262 14.32 -10.78 -5.35
CA GLY A 262 14.43 -11.86 -4.37
C GLY A 262 15.83 -11.95 -3.78
N GLU A 263 16.87 -11.95 -4.61
CA GLU A 263 18.27 -11.96 -4.18
C GLU A 263 18.63 -10.73 -3.35
N LEU A 264 18.25 -9.54 -3.82
CA LEU A 264 18.49 -8.29 -3.09
C LEU A 264 17.83 -8.33 -1.71
N ARG A 265 16.60 -8.84 -1.60
CA ARG A 265 15.92 -8.98 -0.31
C ARG A 265 16.70 -9.88 0.64
N THR A 266 17.11 -11.06 0.19
CA THR A 266 17.90 -12.00 1.01
C THR A 266 19.19 -11.35 1.52
N HIS A 267 19.94 -10.64 0.66
CA HIS A 267 21.18 -10.00 1.09
C HIS A 267 20.97 -8.77 1.99
N VAL A 268 19.88 -8.03 1.83
CA VAL A 268 19.52 -6.94 2.76
C VAL A 268 19.15 -7.52 4.13
N ASP A 269 18.36 -8.58 4.17
CA ASP A 269 17.96 -9.24 5.42
C ASP A 269 19.19 -9.85 6.14
N GLU A 270 20.09 -10.49 5.40
CA GLU A 270 21.40 -10.96 5.89
C GLU A 270 22.24 -9.79 6.44
N GLY A 271 22.36 -8.71 5.68
CA GLY A 271 23.13 -7.52 6.05
C GLY A 271 22.63 -6.85 7.33
N LEU A 272 21.31 -6.75 7.49
CA LEU A 272 20.69 -6.26 8.72
C LEU A 272 20.96 -7.18 9.92
N GLY A 273 20.97 -8.50 9.70
CA GLY A 273 21.41 -9.46 10.70
C GLY A 273 22.86 -9.19 11.15
N MET A 274 23.78 -9.03 10.20
CA MET A 274 25.18 -8.74 10.49
C MET A 274 25.39 -7.39 11.21
N VAL A 275 24.61 -6.35 10.88
CA VAL A 275 24.65 -5.07 11.61
C VAL A 275 24.20 -5.23 13.05
N ARG A 276 23.19 -6.06 13.33
CA ARG A 276 22.80 -6.36 14.72
C ARG A 276 23.93 -7.04 15.47
N THR A 277 24.59 -8.02 14.87
CA THR A 277 25.77 -8.67 15.46
C THR A 277 26.92 -7.69 15.67
N LEU A 278 27.22 -6.83 14.69
CA LEU A 278 28.25 -5.80 14.81
C LEU A 278 27.95 -4.83 15.96
N ASN A 279 26.69 -4.41 16.10
CA ASN A 279 26.26 -3.54 17.19
C ASN A 279 26.39 -4.22 18.55
N ALA A 280 26.04 -5.51 18.66
CA ALA A 280 26.25 -6.28 19.88
C ALA A 280 27.75 -6.34 20.24
N ASN A 281 28.61 -6.75 19.30
CA ASN A 281 30.06 -6.80 19.53
C ASN A 281 30.65 -5.42 19.87
N THR A 282 30.10 -4.34 19.29
CA THR A 282 30.54 -2.97 19.59
C THR A 282 30.10 -2.54 20.99
N ALA A 283 28.92 -2.97 21.43
CA ALA A 283 28.47 -2.75 22.80
C ALA A 283 29.33 -3.54 23.79
N ASP A 284 29.68 -4.79 23.48
CA ASP A 284 30.61 -5.59 24.28
C ASP A 284 31.96 -4.88 24.38
N LEU A 285 32.53 -4.44 23.25
CA LEU A 285 33.78 -3.66 23.24
C LEU A 285 33.70 -2.41 24.13
N LYS A 286 32.57 -1.69 24.12
CA LYS A 286 32.35 -0.53 25.00
C LYS A 286 32.44 -0.92 26.48
N HIS A 287 31.86 -2.06 26.87
CA HIS A 287 31.95 -2.58 28.23
C HIS A 287 33.37 -3.07 28.57
N GLU A 288 34.04 -3.76 27.65
CA GLU A 288 35.42 -4.21 27.84
C GLU A 288 36.39 -3.04 28.06
N ILE A 289 36.23 -1.93 27.31
CA ILE A 289 37.03 -0.72 27.52
C ILE A 289 36.80 -0.14 28.92
N ARG A 290 35.56 -0.14 29.42
CA ARG A 290 35.22 0.35 30.77
C ARG A 290 35.91 -0.50 31.85
N ASP A 291 35.86 -1.81 31.68
CA ASP A 291 36.26 -2.76 32.72
C ASP A 291 37.77 -3.00 32.75
N HIS A 292 38.45 -2.92 31.59
CA HIS A 292 39.88 -3.22 31.48
C HIS A 292 40.78 -1.98 31.38
N CYS A 293 40.32 -0.81 30.92
CA CYS A 293 41.19 0.38 30.74
C CYS A 293 41.26 1.31 31.96
N GLY A 294 41.00 0.81 33.17
CA GLY A 294 41.14 1.56 34.42
C GLY A 294 40.27 2.83 34.49
N THR A 295 40.80 3.89 35.10
CA THR A 295 40.04 5.15 35.32
C THR A 295 39.66 5.84 34.00
N GLN A 296 40.57 5.86 33.01
CA GLN A 296 40.31 6.46 31.70
C GLN A 296 39.15 5.78 30.97
N GLY A 297 39.07 4.45 31.04
CA GLY A 297 37.97 3.66 30.48
C GLY A 297 36.62 4.02 31.11
N ARG A 298 36.57 4.10 32.45
CA ARG A 298 35.35 4.46 33.19
C ARG A 298 34.87 5.87 32.91
N GLU A 299 35.78 6.86 32.90
CA GLU A 299 35.46 8.25 32.57
C GLU A 299 34.92 8.40 31.15
N TRP A 300 35.57 7.74 30.19
CA TRP A 300 35.11 7.74 28.80
C TRP A 300 33.73 7.09 28.65
N PHE A 301 33.49 5.97 29.33
CA PHE A 301 32.20 5.29 29.31
C PHE A 301 31.09 6.20 29.85
N ALA A 302 31.31 6.84 31.01
CA ALA A 302 30.36 7.75 31.61
C ALA A 302 30.03 8.93 30.68
N ALA A 303 31.06 9.57 30.12
CA ALA A 303 30.88 10.67 29.17
C ALA A 303 30.20 10.23 27.86
N LEU A 304 30.37 8.98 27.43
CA LEU A 304 29.68 8.43 26.26
C LEU A 304 28.20 8.21 26.53
N GLU A 305 27.84 7.58 27.65
CA GLU A 305 26.45 7.36 28.05
C GLU A 305 25.69 8.67 28.25
N GLU A 306 26.34 9.68 28.85
CA GLU A 306 25.75 11.02 29.00
C GLU A 306 25.40 11.63 27.64
N ARG A 307 26.33 11.62 26.67
CA ARG A 307 26.06 12.12 25.30
C ARG A 307 24.94 11.35 24.61
N VAL A 308 24.86 10.03 24.83
CA VAL A 308 23.81 9.19 24.24
C VAL A 308 22.45 9.53 24.83
N GLU A 309 22.35 9.76 26.13
CA GLU A 309 21.07 10.12 26.75
C GLU A 309 20.64 11.55 26.39
N GLN A 310 21.57 12.51 26.32
CA GLN A 310 21.29 13.86 25.79
C GLN A 310 20.72 13.79 24.37
N ALA A 311 21.37 13.05 23.47
CA ALA A 311 20.89 12.87 22.09
C ALA A 311 19.52 12.16 22.01
N ARG A 312 19.20 11.26 22.94
CA ARG A 312 17.88 10.62 23.02
C ARG A 312 16.82 11.62 23.47
N GLU A 313 17.12 12.44 24.47
CA GLU A 313 16.18 13.44 24.97
C GLU A 313 15.89 14.51 23.90
N GLU A 314 16.91 14.99 23.20
CA GLU A 314 16.75 15.89 22.05
C GLU A 314 15.81 15.30 20.98
N ARG A 315 15.94 14.01 20.67
CA ARG A 315 15.04 13.32 19.72
C ARG A 315 13.62 13.18 20.26
N ARG A 316 13.44 12.92 21.56
CA ARG A 316 12.11 12.85 22.20
C ARG A 316 11.42 14.22 22.13
N VAL A 317 12.16 15.29 22.43
CA VAL A 317 11.69 16.68 22.32
C VAL A 317 11.35 17.02 20.87
N ALA A 318 12.25 16.76 19.92
CA ALA A 318 12.03 17.01 18.50
C ALA A 318 10.78 16.27 17.97
N ASN A 319 10.56 15.01 18.35
CA ASN A 319 9.37 14.27 17.96
C ASN A 319 8.08 14.82 18.58
N ARG A 320 8.14 15.37 19.80
CA ARG A 320 6.98 15.98 20.49
C ARG A 320 6.54 17.27 19.82
N PHE A 321 7.47 18.07 19.30
CA PHE A 321 7.18 19.38 18.70
C PHE A 321 7.17 19.37 17.16
N GLY A 322 7.80 18.39 16.51
CA GLY A 322 7.95 18.30 15.06
C GLY A 322 6.93 17.41 14.32
N GLY A 323 6.07 16.67 15.02
CA GLY A 323 5.07 15.77 14.41
C GLY A 323 3.84 16.45 13.78
N GLY A 324 3.90 17.76 13.50
CA GLY A 324 2.79 18.60 13.06
C GLY A 324 2.87 19.15 11.63
N GLN A 325 3.75 18.64 10.77
CA GLN A 325 3.81 18.99 9.34
C GLN A 325 3.51 17.78 8.46
#